data_AF-A0A7C0U7S0-F1
#
_entry.id   AF-A0A7C0U7S0-F1
#
_cell.length_a   1.000
_cell.length_b   1.000
_cell.length_c   1.000
_cell.angle_alpha   90.00
_cell.angle_beta   90.00
_cell.angle_gamma   90.00
#
_symmetry.space_group_name_H-M   'P 1'
#
loop_
_entity.id
_entity.type
_entity.pdbx_description
1 polymer ?
#
loop_
_entity_poly.entity_id
_entity_poly.type
_entity_poly.pdbx_seq_one_letter_code
_entity_poly.pdbx_strand_id
1 'polypeptide(L)'
;VEKFVKNFILKIPLEPLKDYKTILYRFSIQISNSPPVYQIVKEKGPQHNKTYEVKVKIKGKRYVGRGKGRTKREAEMNAAKDILQKFNIITSCK
;
A
#
# COMPACT_ATOMS: atom_id res chain seq x y z
N VAL A 1 3.22 -22.29 -3.07
CA VAL A 1 2.71 -21.26 -2.12
C VAL A 1 2.33 -19.94 -2.81
N GLU A 2 3.10 -19.45 -3.79
CA GLU A 2 2.79 -18.19 -4.53
C GLU A 2 1.54 -18.23 -5.42
N LYS A 3 1.07 -19.42 -5.82
CA LYS A 3 -0.13 -19.61 -6.66
C LYS A 3 -1.44 -19.31 -5.94
N PHE A 4 -1.48 -19.43 -4.60
CA PHE A 4 -2.72 -19.32 -3.83
C PHE A 4 -3.23 -17.88 -3.72
N VAL A 5 -2.31 -16.92 -3.62
CA VAL A 5 -2.65 -15.49 -3.46
C VAL A 5 -3.22 -14.90 -4.75
N LYS A 6 -2.72 -15.33 -5.91
CA LYS A 6 -3.16 -14.82 -7.23
C LYS A 6 -4.62 -15.19 -7.54
N ASN A 7 -5.08 -16.36 -7.11
CA ASN A 7 -6.40 -16.86 -7.51
C ASN A 7 -7.55 -16.33 -6.65
N PHE A 8 -7.27 -15.88 -5.42
CA PHE A 8 -8.29 -15.44 -4.47
C PHE A 8 -8.55 -13.93 -4.52
N ILE A 9 -7.54 -13.12 -4.86
CA ILE A 9 -7.66 -11.66 -4.92
C ILE A 9 -8.41 -11.21 -6.19
N LEU A 10 -8.29 -11.95 -7.29
CA LEU A 10 -8.80 -11.51 -8.61
C LEU A 10 -10.32 -11.68 -8.82
N LYS A 11 -11.05 -12.29 -7.89
CA LYS A 11 -12.46 -12.68 -8.08
C LYS A 11 -13.48 -11.89 -7.26
N ILE A 12 -13.05 -10.89 -6.48
CA ILE A 12 -13.95 -10.09 -5.66
C ILE A 12 -14.33 -8.84 -6.45
N PRO A 13 -15.63 -8.55 -6.68
CA PRO A 13 -16.05 -7.28 -7.26
C PRO A 13 -15.61 -6.15 -6.33
N LEU A 14 -14.71 -5.30 -6.82
CA LEU A 14 -14.16 -4.17 -6.09
C LEU A 14 -15.24 -3.08 -5.99
N GLU A 15 -15.91 -3.03 -4.84
CA GLU A 15 -16.69 -1.85 -4.47
C GLU A 15 -15.78 -0.61 -4.43
N PRO A 16 -16.29 0.59 -4.76
CA PRO A 16 -15.47 1.79 -4.99
C PRO A 16 -14.95 2.41 -3.68
N LEU A 17 -14.07 1.70 -2.99
CA LEU A 17 -13.31 2.20 -1.85
C LEU A 17 -11.89 2.55 -2.31
N LYS A 18 -11.77 3.57 -3.18
CA LYS A 18 -10.54 4.37 -3.34
C LYS A 18 -9.25 3.52 -3.27
N ASP A 19 -9.13 2.51 -4.15
CA ASP A 19 -8.12 1.44 -4.04
C ASP A 19 -6.68 1.91 -4.36
N TYR A 20 -6.09 2.68 -3.45
CA TYR A 20 -4.69 3.11 -3.53
C TYR A 20 -3.72 1.91 -3.67
N LYS A 21 -4.07 0.76 -3.10
CA LYS A 21 -3.30 -0.49 -3.25
C LYS A 21 -3.29 -1.01 -4.68
N THR A 22 -4.45 -1.04 -5.34
CA THR A 22 -4.59 -1.55 -6.71
C THR A 22 -3.91 -0.61 -7.69
N ILE A 23 -4.08 0.70 -7.51
CA ILE A 23 -3.40 1.72 -8.33
C ILE A 23 -1.88 1.59 -8.15
N LEU A 24 -1.39 1.50 -6.91
CA LEU A 24 0.04 1.34 -6.65
C LEU A 24 0.58 0.05 -7.25
N TYR A 25 -0.17 -1.05 -7.16
CA TYR A 25 0.24 -2.33 -7.74
C TYR A 25 0.46 -2.21 -9.25
N ARG A 26 -0.56 -1.70 -9.97
CA ARG A 26 -0.48 -1.49 -11.42
C ARG A 26 0.66 -0.56 -11.79
N PHE A 27 0.79 0.56 -11.07
CA PHE A 27 1.86 1.52 -11.28
C PHE A 27 3.24 0.88 -11.07
N SER A 28 3.44 0.17 -9.96
CA SER A 28 4.70 -0.51 -9.62
C SER A 28 5.09 -1.53 -10.69
N ILE A 29 4.14 -2.35 -11.15
CA ILE A 29 4.36 -3.31 -12.23
C ILE A 29 4.72 -2.58 -13.52
N GLN A 30 4.01 -1.52 -13.88
CA GLN A 30 4.27 -0.75 -15.09
C GLN A 30 5.66 -0.10 -15.10
N ILE A 31 6.16 0.40 -13.96
CA ILE A 31 7.46 1.11 -13.91
C ILE A 31 8.67 0.22 -13.60
N SER A 32 8.46 -0.92 -12.93
CA SER A 32 9.56 -1.75 -12.39
C SER A 32 9.40 -3.24 -12.66
N ASN A 33 8.35 -3.64 -13.39
CA ASN A 33 7.97 -5.04 -13.62
C ASN A 33 7.92 -5.88 -12.33
N SER A 34 7.70 -5.21 -11.18
CA SER A 34 7.75 -5.82 -9.86
C SER A 34 6.63 -5.27 -8.98
N PRO A 35 5.98 -6.11 -8.16
CA PRO A 35 4.95 -5.65 -7.24
C PRO A 35 5.55 -4.82 -6.09
N PRO A 36 4.77 -3.91 -5.49
CA PRO A 36 5.21 -3.14 -4.34
C PRO A 36 5.31 -4.04 -3.10
N VAL A 37 6.37 -3.88 -2.32
CA VAL A 37 6.63 -4.66 -1.11
C VAL A 37 6.21 -3.85 0.11
N TYR A 38 5.27 -4.39 0.90
CA TYR A 38 4.81 -3.79 2.15
C TYR A 38 5.50 -4.45 3.34
N GLN A 39 5.94 -3.63 4.29
CA GLN A 39 6.61 -4.08 5.50
C GLN A 39 6.10 -3.28 6.69
N ILE A 40 5.62 -3.97 7.74
CA ILE A 40 5.30 -3.33 9.01
C ILE A 40 6.63 -2.98 9.68
N VAL A 41 6.85 -1.69 9.94
CA VAL A 41 8.09 -1.19 10.57
C VAL A 41 7.90 -1.02 12.07
N LYS A 42 6.67 -0.73 12.51
CA LYS A 42 6.41 -0.42 13.91
C LYS A 42 4.99 -0.74 14.29
N GLU A 43 4.84 -1.32 15.46
CA GLU A 43 3.56 -1.45 16.14
C GLU A 43 3.73 -0.84 17.52
N LYS A 44 2.94 0.19 17.84
CA LYS A 44 3.04 0.88 19.13
C LYS A 44 1.66 1.17 19.69
N GLY A 45 1.51 1.05 21.00
CA GLY A 45 0.31 1.45 21.73
C GLY A 45 -0.35 0.29 22.49
N PRO A 46 -1.22 0.61 23.46
CA PRO A 46 -2.00 -0.37 24.21
C PRO A 46 -2.99 -1.09 23.29
N GLN A 47 -3.51 -2.24 23.73
CA GLN A 47 -4.36 -3.12 22.92
C GLN A 47 -5.55 -2.40 22.24
N HIS A 48 -6.11 -1.38 22.89
CA HIS A 48 -7.24 -0.59 22.41
C HIS A 48 -6.84 0.66 21.59
N ASN A 49 -5.55 1.01 21.49
CA ASN A 49 -5.08 2.16 20.72
C ASN A 49 -3.74 1.86 20.04
N LYS A 50 -3.69 0.72 19.34
CA LYS A 50 -2.49 0.31 18.61
C LYS A 50 -2.39 1.11 17.31
N THR A 51 -1.22 1.69 17.10
CA THR A 51 -0.82 2.35 15.86
C THR A 51 0.13 1.44 15.10
N TYR A 52 -0.17 1.22 13.83
CA TYR A 52 0.64 0.46 12.89
C TYR A 52 1.35 1.44 11.96
N GLU A 53 2.65 1.26 11.79
CA GLU A 53 3.46 1.97 10.81
C GLU A 53 3.93 0.98 9.75
N VAL A 54 3.54 1.24 8.51
CA VAL A 54 3.84 0.41 7.35
C VAL A 54 4.70 1.21 6.39
N LYS A 55 5.68 0.54 5.81
CA LYS A 55 6.57 1.05 4.79
C LYS A 55 6.34 0.25 3.52
N VAL A 56 6.20 0.95 2.41
CA VAL A 56 6.10 0.34 1.08
C VAL A 56 7.31 0.73 0.24
N LYS A 57 7.86 -0.24 -0.48
CA LYS A 57 9.02 -0.05 -1.36
C LYS A 57 8.70 -0.61 -2.74
N ILE A 58 9.13 0.10 -3.78
CA ILE A 58 9.08 -0.39 -5.16
C ILE A 58 10.48 -0.87 -5.53
N LYS A 59 10.58 -2.08 -6.08
CA LYS A 59 11.87 -2.66 -6.47
C LYS A 59 12.51 -1.80 -7.56
N GLY A 60 13.80 -1.50 -7.42
CA GLY A 60 14.52 -0.65 -8.38
C GLY A 60 14.23 0.86 -8.27
N LYS A 61 13.44 1.31 -7.29
CA LYS A 61 13.24 2.74 -7.00
C LYS A 61 13.73 3.08 -5.60
N ARG A 62 14.35 4.26 -5.47
CA ARG A 62 14.81 4.78 -4.17
C ARG A 62 13.66 5.35 -3.32
N TYR A 63 12.49 5.55 -3.93
CA TYR A 63 11.30 6.05 -3.25
C TYR A 63 10.71 5.00 -2.31
N VAL A 64 10.37 5.47 -1.13
CA VAL A 64 9.74 4.68 -0.09
C VAL A 64 8.50 5.42 0.39
N GLY A 65 7.37 4.73 0.38
CA GLY A 65 6.14 5.20 1.00
C GLY A 65 6.10 4.83 2.47
N ARG A 66 5.56 5.71 3.31
CA ARG A 66 5.28 5.40 4.71
C ARG A 66 3.85 5.78 5.03
N GLY A 67 3.16 4.89 5.75
CA GLY A 67 1.80 5.10 6.19
C GLY A 67 1.63 4.69 7.63
N LYS A 68 0.83 5.45 8.37
CA LYS A 68 0.42 5.12 9.72
C LYS A 68 -1.09 4.93 9.75
N GLY A 69 -1.58 4.06 10.62
CA GLY A 69 -3.01 3.82 10.79
C GLY A 69 -3.31 3.14 12.11
N ARG A 70 -4.57 3.16 12.52
CA ARG A 70 -5.06 2.42 13.69
C ARG A 70 -5.22 0.93 13.38
N THR A 71 -5.35 0.60 12.10
CA THR A 71 -5.38 -0.79 11.61
C THR A 71 -4.25 -1.02 10.61
N LYS A 72 -3.87 -2.29 10.44
CA LYS A 72 -2.87 -2.70 9.42
C LYS A 72 -3.30 -2.28 8.01
N ARG A 73 -4.57 -2.48 7.67
CA ARG A 73 -5.14 -2.13 6.36
C ARG A 73 -5.06 -0.64 6.07
N GLU A 74 -5.39 0.19 7.06
CA GLU A 74 -5.31 1.65 6.96
C GLU A 74 -3.86 2.12 6.79
N ALA A 75 -2.93 1.59 7.58
CA ALA A 75 -1.51 1.91 7.46
C ALA A 75 -0.96 1.55 6.07
N GLU A 76 -1.35 0.40 5.51
CA GLU A 76 -0.97 -0.01 4.14
C GLU A 76 -1.57 0.92 3.07
N MET A 77 -2.83 1.30 3.19
CA MET A 77 -3.48 2.24 2.24
C MET A 77 -2.81 3.62 2.29
N ASN A 78 -2.50 4.12 3.48
CA ASN A 78 -1.80 5.39 3.65
C ASN A 78 -0.37 5.33 3.08
N ALA A 79 0.31 4.20 3.23
CA ALA A 79 1.64 4.01 2.67
C ALA A 79 1.59 4.01 1.13
N ALA A 80 0.56 3.39 0.55
CA ALA A 80 0.33 3.41 -0.89
C ALA A 80 0.01 4.82 -1.40
N LYS A 81 -0.87 5.54 -0.69
CA LYS A 81 -1.22 6.93 -0.98
C LYS A 81 0.02 7.83 -1.00
N ASP A 82 0.91 7.71 -0.01
CA ASP A 82 2.15 8.49 0.07
C ASP A 82 3.06 8.26 -1.15
N ILE A 83 3.17 7.03 -1.65
CA ILE A 83 3.88 6.79 -2.92
C ILE A 83 3.16 7.47 -4.08
N LEU A 84 1.87 7.22 -4.25
CA LEU A 84 1.11 7.77 -5.39
C LEU A 84 1.14 9.31 -5.41
N GLN A 85 1.17 9.96 -4.24
CA GLN A 85 1.39 11.40 -4.10
C GLN A 85 2.80 11.83 -4.52
N LYS A 86 3.85 11.09 -4.13
CA LYS A 86 5.23 11.38 -4.56
C LYS A 86 5.42 11.26 -6.07
N PHE A 87 4.64 10.39 -6.71
CA PHE A 87 4.60 10.26 -8.16
C PHE A 87 3.57 11.19 -8.83
N ASN A 88 2.93 12.10 -8.08
CA ASN A 88 1.89 13.03 -8.54
C ASN A 88 0.72 12.36 -9.28
N ILE A 89 0.41 11.09 -8.96
CA ILE A 89 -0.69 10.32 -9.58
C ILE A 89 -2.02 10.69 -8.94
N ILE A 90 -1.99 11.07 -7.67
CA ILE A 90 -3.16 11.54 -6.93
C ILE A 90 -2.89 12.94 -6.37
N THR A 91 -3.58 13.92 -6.94
CA THR A 91 -3.62 15.28 -6.40
C THR A 91 -4.76 15.32 -5.40
N SER A 92 -4.45 15.27 -4.10
CA SER A 92 -5.40 15.78 -3.11
C SER A 92 -5.27 17.29 -3.21
N CYS A 93 -6.31 17.97 -3.73
CA CYS A 93 -6.35 19.42 -3.82
C CYS A 93 -5.80 20.07 -2.55
N LYS A 94 -4.91 21.06 -2.74
CA LYS A 94 -4.70 22.12 -1.77
C LYS A 94 -5.92 23.04 -1.77
#